data_AF-A0A1G7V7E9-F1
#
_entry.id   AF-A0A1G7V7E9-F1
#
_cell.length_a   1.000
_cell.length_b   1.000
_cell.length_c   1.000
_cell.angle_alpha   90.00
_cell.angle_beta   90.00
_cell.angle_gamma   90.00
#
_symmetry.space_group_name_H-M   'P 1'
#
loop_
_entity.id
_entity.type
_entity.pdbx_description
1 polymer ?
#
loop_
_entity_poly.entity_id
_entity_poly.type
_entity_poly.pdbx_seq_one_letter_code
_entity_poly.pdbx_strand_id
1 'polypeptide(L)'
;MNLDQARAVAEEYFNGVRPPHDPLEVSIYNFREGYVVWARTSEPEEPAALPDTAGGGCLVIDKATGEIAIRPLLDPVVVAEQWPGRHPR
;
A
#
# COMPACT_ATOMS: atom_id res chain seq x y z
N MET A 1 14.50 -2.02 -7.62
CA MET A 1 13.13 -2.51 -7.78
C MET A 1 12.36 -1.64 -8.75
N ASN A 2 11.74 -2.23 -9.76
CA ASN A 2 10.88 -1.53 -10.74
C ASN A 2 9.40 -1.54 -10.28
N LEU A 3 8.52 -0.91 -11.08
CA LEU A 3 7.11 -0.77 -10.74
C LEU A 3 6.38 -2.13 -10.71
N ASP A 4 6.66 -3.02 -11.66
CA ASP A 4 6.04 -4.35 -11.73
C ASP A 4 6.38 -5.21 -10.52
N GLN A 5 7.65 -5.18 -10.09
CA GLN A 5 8.10 -5.86 -8.88
C GLN A 5 7.43 -5.30 -7.62
N ALA A 6 7.32 -3.97 -7.50
CA ALA A 6 6.64 -3.34 -6.37
C ALA A 6 5.15 -3.68 -6.34
N ARG A 7 4.50 -3.78 -7.51
CA ARG A 7 3.12 -4.23 -7.65
C ARG A 7 2.96 -5.68 -7.19
N ALA A 8 3.81 -6.58 -7.66
CA ALA A 8 3.75 -7.99 -7.24
C ALA A 8 3.92 -8.15 -5.72
N VAL A 9 4.85 -7.40 -5.10
CA VAL A 9 5.03 -7.38 -3.65
C VAL A 9 3.78 -6.89 -2.93
N ALA A 10 3.17 -5.80 -3.42
CA ALA A 10 1.98 -5.24 -2.82
C ALA A 10 0.75 -6.16 -2.96
N GLU A 11 0.58 -6.77 -4.13
CA GLU A 11 -0.49 -7.75 -4.38
C GLU A 11 -0.33 -8.97 -3.47
N GLU A 12 0.88 -9.51 -3.34
CA GLU A 12 1.14 -10.61 -2.40
C GLU A 12 0.83 -10.20 -0.96
N TYR A 13 1.22 -9.00 -0.54
CA TYR A 13 0.97 -8.51 0.81
C TYR A 13 -0.53 -8.37 1.12
N PHE A 14 -1.29 -7.76 0.22
CA PHE A 14 -2.72 -7.48 0.44
C PHE A 14 -3.63 -8.67 0.13
N ASN A 15 -3.25 -9.52 -0.82
CA ASN A 15 -4.10 -10.58 -1.36
C ASN A 15 -3.58 -12.00 -1.11
N GLY A 16 -2.36 -12.20 -0.63
CA GLY A 16 -1.76 -13.54 -0.45
C GLY A 16 -2.54 -14.46 0.51
N VAL A 17 -3.33 -13.89 1.41
CA VAL A 17 -4.23 -14.64 2.33
C VAL A 17 -5.72 -14.49 1.99
N ARG A 18 -6.06 -13.74 0.94
CA ARG A 18 -7.45 -13.51 0.51
C ARG A 18 -7.94 -14.62 -0.42
N PRO A 19 -9.25 -14.87 -0.47
CA PRO A 19 -9.81 -15.78 -1.46
C PRO A 19 -9.48 -15.32 -2.89
N PRO A 20 -9.06 -16.23 -3.80
CA PRO A 20 -8.65 -15.86 -5.15
C PRO A 20 -9.74 -15.19 -6.01
N HIS A 21 -11.01 -15.34 -5.62
CA HIS A 21 -12.16 -14.80 -6.35
C HIS A 21 -12.56 -13.39 -5.91
N ASP A 22 -11.91 -12.83 -4.89
CA ASP A 22 -12.19 -11.48 -4.39
C ASP A 22 -10.90 -10.76 -3.94
N PRO A 23 -9.96 -10.51 -4.88
CA PRO A 23 -8.75 -9.75 -4.57
C PRO A 23 -9.07 -8.26 -4.41
N LEU A 24 -8.38 -7.60 -3.49
CA LEU A 24 -8.38 -6.14 -3.44
C LEU A 24 -7.57 -5.57 -4.60
N GLU A 25 -8.08 -4.50 -5.20
CA GLU A 25 -7.32 -3.69 -6.14
C GLU A 25 -6.20 -2.94 -5.38
N VAL A 26 -4.98 -2.97 -5.91
CA VAL A 26 -3.85 -2.27 -5.31
C VAL A 26 -3.52 -1.01 -6.10
N SER A 27 -3.48 0.12 -5.41
CA SER A 27 -2.98 1.39 -5.96
C SER A 27 -1.54 1.64 -5.57
N ILE A 28 -0.82 2.32 -6.46
CA ILE A 28 0.60 2.60 -6.33
C ILE A 28 0.87 4.05 -6.72
N TYR A 29 1.52 4.77 -5.82
CA TYR A 29 2.12 6.07 -6.07
C TYR A 29 3.64 5.93 -6.10
N ASN A 30 4.25 6.44 -7.16
CA ASN A 30 5.68 6.34 -7.40
C ASN A 30 6.37 7.65 -7.00
N PHE A 31 7.37 7.60 -6.12
CA PHE A 31 8.19 8.75 -5.75
C PHE A 31 9.68 8.44 -5.91
N ARG A 32 10.56 9.42 -5.67
CA ARG A 32 12.00 9.30 -5.96
C ARG A 32 12.64 8.06 -5.35
N GLU A 33 12.37 7.80 -4.07
CA GLU A 33 13.07 6.77 -3.29
C GLU A 33 12.29 5.46 -3.13
N GLY A 34 11.01 5.44 -3.49
CA GLY A 34 10.16 4.30 -3.23
C GLY A 34 8.82 4.33 -3.95
N TYR A 35 7.92 3.49 -3.44
CA TYR A 35 6.52 3.44 -3.83
C TYR A 35 5.65 3.50 -2.57
N VAL A 36 4.59 4.30 -2.59
CA VAL A 36 3.51 4.21 -1.60
C VAL A 36 2.42 3.34 -2.21
N VAL A 37 2.02 2.28 -1.53
CA VAL A 37 1.00 1.34 -2.02
C VAL A 37 -0.11 1.16 -1.00
N TRP A 38 -1.34 1.04 -1.47
CA TRP A 38 -2.50 0.82 -0.62
C TRP A 38 -3.53 -0.02 -1.35
N ALA A 39 -4.29 -0.79 -0.58
CA ALA A 39 -5.44 -1.49 -1.13
C ALA A 39 -6.62 -0.53 -1.26
N ARG A 40 -7.34 -0.60 -2.38
CA ARG A 40 -8.65 0.02 -2.53
C ARG A 40 -9.67 -0.96 -1.99
N THR A 41 -10.39 -0.54 -0.96
CA THR A 41 -11.61 -1.22 -0.56
C THR A 41 -12.73 -0.78 -1.49
N SER A 42 -13.58 -1.72 -1.90
CA SER A 42 -14.83 -1.41 -2.55
C SER A 42 -15.61 -0.41 -1.69
N GLU A 43 -16.21 0.59 -2.33
CA GLU A 43 -17.16 1.44 -1.61
C GLU A 43 -18.32 0.57 -1.10
N PRO A 44 -18.73 0.73 0.17
CA PRO A 44 -19.86 -0.03 0.69
C PRO A 44 -21.11 0.29 -0.11
N GLU A 45 -21.88 -0.74 -0.46
CA GLU A 45 -23.15 -0.57 -1.19
C GLU A 45 -24.15 0.29 -0.40
N GLU A 46 -24.10 0.22 0.94
CA GLU A 46 -24.86 1.06 1.84
C GLU A 46 -23.96 2.16 2.45
N PRO A 47 -24.20 3.46 2.16
CA PRO A 47 -23.36 4.55 2.68
C PRO A 47 -23.34 4.67 4.20
N ALA A 48 -24.35 4.12 4.88
CA ALA A 48 -24.45 4.11 6.34
C ALA A 48 -23.78 2.87 6.98
N ALA A 49 -23.36 1.89 6.18
CA ALA A 49 -22.63 0.74 6.69
C ALA A 49 -21.28 1.18 7.23
N LEU A 50 -20.91 0.60 8.37
CA LEU A 50 -19.57 0.82 8.93
C LEU A 50 -18.55 0.09 8.07
N PRO A 51 -17.35 0.65 7.87
CA PRO A 51 -16.28 -0.07 7.19
C PRO A 51 -15.87 -1.29 8.01
N ASP A 52 -15.60 -2.40 7.33
CA ASP A 52 -15.15 -3.66 7.96
C ASP A 52 -13.82 -3.49 8.72
N THR A 53 -13.03 -2.47 8.38
CA THR A 53 -11.75 -2.15 9.03
C THR A 53 -11.69 -0.67 9.40
N ALA A 54 -11.41 -0.38 10.67
CA ALA A 54 -11.12 0.96 11.14
C ALA A 54 -9.64 1.29 10.92
N GLY A 55 -9.36 2.37 10.18
CA GLY A 55 -8.00 2.87 9.95
C GLY A 55 -7.20 2.02 8.97
N GLY A 56 -7.36 2.27 7.67
CA GLY A 56 -6.56 1.63 6.64
C GLY A 56 -5.06 1.93 6.78
N GLY A 57 -4.23 1.01 6.28
CA GLY A 57 -2.78 1.20 6.18
C GLY A 57 -2.34 1.32 4.72
N CYS A 58 -1.21 1.99 4.50
CA CYS A 58 -0.44 1.90 3.28
C CYS A 58 0.94 1.34 3.58
N LEU A 59 1.60 0.80 2.57
CA LEU A 59 3.00 0.41 2.65
C LEU A 59 3.85 1.42 1.91
N VAL A 60 5.03 1.70 2.44
CA VAL A 60 6.11 2.33 1.68
C VAL A 60 7.12 1.25 1.35
N ILE A 61 7.44 1.10 0.06
CA ILE A 61 8.40 0.13 -0.42
C ILE A 61 9.64 0.86 -0.96
N ASP A 62 10.80 0.62 -0.33
CA ASP A 62 12.08 1.21 -0.76
C ASP A 62 12.51 0.62 -2.11
N LYS A 63 12.80 1.49 -3.09
CA LYS A 63 13.16 1.04 -4.45
C LYS A 63 14.50 0.30 -4.51
N ALA A 64 15.43 0.64 -3.64
CA ALA A 64 16.78 0.10 -3.69
C ALA A 64 16.90 -1.22 -2.96
N THR A 65 16.24 -1.37 -1.81
CA THR A 65 16.34 -2.57 -0.97
C THR A 65 15.15 -3.51 -1.12
N GLY A 66 13.99 -2.99 -1.50
CA GLY A 66 12.73 -3.73 -1.46
C GLY A 66 12.13 -3.86 -0.06
N GLU A 67 12.69 -3.18 0.94
CA GLU A 67 12.14 -3.19 2.29
C GLU A 67 10.76 -2.51 2.35
N ILE A 68 9.91 -3.01 3.23
CA ILE A 68 8.53 -2.55 3.43
C ILE A 68 8.41 -1.87 4.78
N ALA A 69 7.83 -0.67 4.80
CA ALA A 69 7.41 0.02 6.01
C ALA A 69 5.90 0.23 6.02
N ILE A 70 5.22 -0.10 7.11
CA ILE A 70 3.77 0.09 7.26
C ILE A 70 3.52 1.50 7.80
N ARG A 71 2.57 2.23 7.19
CA ARG A 71 2.20 3.60 7.56
C ARG A 71 0.67 3.75 7.60
N PRO A 72 0.14 4.73 8.36
CA PRO A 72 -1.27 5.09 8.26
C PRO A 72 -1.63 5.48 6.82
N LEU A 73 -2.82 5.10 6.35
CA LEU A 73 -3.32 5.49 5.05
C LEU A 73 -3.69 6.98 5.05
N LEU A 74 -2.72 7.81 4.64
CA LEU A 74 -2.88 9.23 4.33
C LEU A 74 -2.80 9.43 2.81
N ASP A 75 -2.88 10.68 2.36
CA ASP A 75 -2.56 11.04 0.98
C ASP A 75 -1.16 10.50 0.62
N PRO A 76 -0.99 9.81 -0.53
CA PRO A 76 0.26 9.14 -0.86
C PRO A 76 1.43 10.12 -1.08
N VAL A 77 1.16 11.37 -1.47
CA VAL A 77 2.19 12.41 -1.57
C VAL A 77 2.68 12.77 -0.17
N VAL A 78 1.76 12.96 0.79
CA VAL A 78 2.10 13.24 2.19
C VAL A 78 2.90 12.09 2.81
N VAL A 79 2.52 10.83 2.54
CA VAL A 79 3.29 9.67 3.01
C VAL A 79 4.71 9.67 2.45
N ALA A 80 4.86 9.99 1.16
CA ALA A 80 6.17 10.09 0.50
C ALA A 80 7.02 11.23 1.08
N GLU A 81 6.43 12.38 1.38
CA GLU A 81 7.12 13.51 2.02
C GLU A 81 7.60 13.18 3.45
N GLN A 82 6.87 12.33 4.17
CA GLN A 82 7.24 11.87 5.51
C GLN A 82 8.21 10.67 5.52
N TRP A 83 8.68 10.25 4.35
CA TRP A 83 9.67 9.18 4.26
C TRP A 83 11.01 9.68 4.81
N PRO A 84 11.54 9.11 5.91
CA PRO A 84 12.78 9.60 6.52
C PRO A 84 14.03 9.29 5.68
N GLY A 85 13.87 8.70 4.49
CA GLY A 85 14.95 8.12 3.72
C GLY A 85 15.34 6.75 4.28
N ARG A 86 16.49 6.25 3.84
CA ARG A 86 17.01 4.96 4.29
C ARG A 86 17.45 5.04 5.74
N HIS A 87 16.92 4.15 6.57
CA HIS A 87 17.61 3.74 7.79
C HIS A 87 18.62 2.65 7.43
N PRO A 88 19.94 2.90 7.57
CA PRO A 88 20.91 1.81 7.50
C PRO A 88 20.60 0.85 8.66
N ARG A 89 20.39 -0.43 8.32
CA ARG A 89 20.35 -1.51 9.30
C ARG A 89 21.76 -1.87 9.76
#